data_AF-A0A6B3UM33-F1
#
_entry.id   AF-A0A6B3UM33-F1
#
_cell.length_a   1.000
_cell.length_b   1.000
_cell.length_c   1.000
_cell.angle_alpha   90.00
_cell.angle_beta   90.00
_cell.angle_gamma   90.00
#
_symmetry.space_group_name_H-M   'P 1'
#
loop_
_entity.id
_entity.type
_entity.pdbx_description
1 polymer ?
#
loop_
_entity_poly.entity_id
_entity_poly.type
_entity_poly.pdbx_seq_one_letter_code
_entity_poly.pdbx_strand_id
1 'polypeptide(L)'
;MRLSAFAATLLATTAIATAAAAASEGVAACTAEDAVFDRDVTIVGESMEAFNTGDFPAMKAHIKELEEVLSHAPDRINYVELCGETIVLRESSRLDAQATVNRVLVGEDRKRKVAWRPTPYTLASIAVGSFYVEIEDFAAADKALSVGMKLEPLHPNLVSEAALALSRLGRNDEALAVLDRALVENTWMEALDRARLLRTRGFSLIEMKRLDEAEAAYRDSLKFQPGHTGALGELDYISKLRKGGDEWDTRTVRSTTGEPSPEKVKP
;
A
#
# COMPACT_ATOMS: atom_id res chain seq x y z
N MET A 1 -12.89 -21.90 76.06
CA MET A 1 -13.99 -21.26 75.32
C MET A 1 -13.56 -21.13 73.85
N ARG A 2 -14.20 -21.91 72.95
CA ARG A 2 -14.34 -21.75 71.48
C ARG A 2 -13.07 -21.78 70.58
N LEU A 3 -12.90 -22.85 69.80
CA LEU A 3 -13.22 -23.02 68.34
C LEU A 3 -12.21 -22.31 67.42
N SER A 4 -11.39 -23.07 66.66
CA SER A 4 -11.49 -23.29 65.19
C SER A 4 -11.05 -22.05 64.38
N ALA A 5 -10.23 -22.09 63.31
CA ALA A 5 -10.35 -22.88 62.09
C ALA A 5 -9.28 -22.41 61.07
N PHE A 6 -8.85 -23.37 60.24
CA PHE A 6 -8.57 -23.27 58.79
C PHE A 6 -7.31 -22.60 58.19
N ALA A 7 -6.77 -23.38 57.24
CA ALA A 7 -5.70 -23.16 56.29
C ALA A 7 -5.98 -22.06 55.25
N ALA A 8 -4.92 -21.50 54.65
CA ALA A 8 -4.86 -21.22 53.21
C ALA A 8 -3.42 -20.88 52.78
N THR A 9 -2.86 -21.78 51.99
CA THR A 9 -1.95 -21.59 50.85
C THR A 9 -1.64 -20.13 50.45
N LEU A 10 -0.36 -19.72 50.51
CA LEU A 10 0.16 -18.62 49.69
C LEU A 10 1.13 -19.16 48.63
N LEU A 11 0.53 -19.82 47.63
CA LEU A 11 1.09 -19.97 46.28
C LEU A 11 0.42 -18.90 45.43
N ALA A 12 1.04 -17.73 45.26
CA ALA A 12 0.75 -16.78 44.17
C ALA A 12 1.62 -15.52 44.29
N THR A 13 2.91 -15.58 43.94
CA THR A 13 3.68 -14.36 43.63
C THR A 13 4.45 -14.42 42.31
N THR A 14 4.21 -15.41 41.46
CA THR A 14 4.90 -15.52 40.15
C THR A 14 4.04 -15.22 38.93
N ALA A 15 2.79 -14.75 39.08
CA ALA A 15 1.89 -14.54 37.95
C ALA A 15 1.74 -13.08 37.45
N ILE A 16 2.47 -12.10 38.02
CA ILE A 16 2.35 -10.69 37.60
C ILE A 16 3.65 -10.15 36.96
N ALA A 17 4.72 -10.95 36.89
CA ALA A 17 6.01 -10.51 36.37
C ALA A 17 6.27 -10.83 34.89
N THR A 18 5.34 -11.44 34.14
CA THR A 18 5.58 -11.86 32.74
C THR A 18 4.84 -11.06 31.67
N ALA A 19 4.01 -10.07 32.03
CA ALA A 19 3.39 -9.17 31.04
C ALA A 19 4.15 -7.84 30.85
N ALA A 20 5.09 -7.51 31.75
CA ALA A 20 5.71 -6.17 31.81
C ALA A 20 7.19 -6.11 31.38
N ALA A 21 7.76 -7.20 30.85
CA ALA A 21 9.19 -7.26 30.50
C ALA A 21 9.49 -7.61 29.03
N ALA A 22 8.49 -7.62 28.15
CA ALA A 22 8.69 -7.84 26.72
C ALA A 22 7.92 -6.79 25.89
N ALA A 23 7.98 -5.52 26.30
CA ALA A 23 7.89 -4.43 25.33
C ALA A 23 9.29 -4.27 24.71
N SER A 24 9.73 -5.28 23.95
CA SER A 24 10.73 -5.02 22.91
C SER A 24 10.05 -4.09 21.91
N GLU A 25 10.68 -2.96 21.59
CA GLU A 25 10.11 -1.92 20.74
C GLU A 25 9.50 -2.54 19.47
N GLY A 26 8.16 -2.52 19.38
CA GLY A 26 7.41 -2.97 18.21
C GLY A 26 6.54 -4.22 18.35
N VAL A 27 6.51 -4.92 19.51
CA VAL A 27 5.57 -6.03 19.74
C VAL A 27 4.32 -5.55 20.48
N ALA A 28 3.17 -5.57 19.81
CA ALA A 28 1.88 -5.19 20.38
C ALA A 28 1.18 -6.38 21.07
N ALA A 29 0.24 -6.07 21.96
CA ALA A 29 -0.71 -7.06 22.46
C ALA A 29 -1.58 -7.58 21.29
N CYS A 30 -1.96 -8.87 21.37
CA CYS A 30 -2.84 -9.47 20.37
C CYS A 30 -4.10 -8.63 20.18
N THR A 31 -4.35 -8.20 18.95
CA THR A 31 -5.64 -7.63 18.61
C THR A 31 -6.59 -8.81 18.46
N ALA A 32 -7.70 -8.81 19.21
CA ALA A 32 -8.69 -9.88 19.07
C ALA A 32 -9.25 -9.82 17.64
N GLU A 33 -8.87 -10.79 16.82
CA GLU A 33 -9.49 -11.01 15.52
C GLU A 33 -10.93 -11.45 15.79
N ASP A 34 -11.88 -10.61 15.41
CA ASP A 34 -13.30 -10.93 15.50
C ASP A 34 -13.82 -11.42 14.14
N ALA A 35 -15.08 -11.82 14.11
CA ALA A 35 -15.73 -12.32 12.90
C ALA A 35 -15.74 -11.29 11.74
N VAL A 36 -15.52 -10.00 12.02
CA VAL A 36 -15.45 -8.95 10.99
C VAL A 36 -14.13 -9.07 10.25
N PHE A 37 -13.00 -9.18 10.96
CA PHE A 37 -11.69 -9.33 10.32
C PHE A 37 -11.63 -10.55 9.39
N ASP A 38 -12.09 -11.71 9.86
CA ASP A 38 -12.07 -12.94 9.05
C ASP A 38 -12.97 -12.81 7.81
N ARG A 39 -14.14 -12.15 7.94
CA ARG A 39 -15.01 -11.83 6.81
C ARG A 39 -14.32 -10.90 5.81
N ASP A 40 -13.68 -9.84 6.28
CA ASP A 40 -12.97 -8.87 5.43
C ASP A 40 -11.84 -9.56 4.62
N VAL A 41 -11.09 -10.47 5.27
CA VAL A 41 -10.07 -11.28 4.59
C VAL A 41 -10.68 -12.15 3.49
N THR A 42 -11.83 -12.77 3.73
CA THR A 42 -12.55 -13.56 2.71
C THR A 42 -12.99 -12.68 1.55
N ILE A 43 -13.63 -11.54 1.80
CA ILE A 43 -14.12 -10.62 0.75
C ILE A 43 -12.96 -10.17 -0.14
N VAL A 44 -11.85 -9.74 0.47
CA VAL A 44 -10.67 -9.34 -0.30
C VAL A 44 -10.15 -10.51 -1.12
N GLY A 45 -9.99 -11.70 -0.52
CA GLY A 45 -9.54 -12.90 -1.21
C GLY A 45 -10.38 -13.27 -2.43
N GLU A 46 -11.71 -13.20 -2.32
CA GLU A 46 -12.65 -13.50 -3.40
C GLU A 46 -12.57 -12.50 -4.55
N SER A 47 -12.24 -11.24 -4.27
CA SER A 47 -12.09 -10.20 -5.30
C SER A 47 -10.77 -10.26 -6.09
N MET A 48 -9.77 -10.99 -5.58
CA MET A 48 -8.41 -10.93 -6.14
C MET A 48 -8.26 -11.58 -7.51
N GLU A 49 -9.08 -12.55 -7.88
CA GLU A 49 -9.04 -13.12 -9.22
C GLU A 49 -9.42 -12.06 -10.27
N ALA A 50 -10.53 -11.35 -10.04
CA ALA A 50 -10.98 -10.26 -10.91
C ALA A 50 -9.94 -9.14 -10.97
N PHE A 51 -9.38 -8.74 -9.82
CA PHE A 51 -8.35 -7.72 -9.76
C PHE A 51 -7.08 -8.10 -10.54
N ASN A 52 -6.55 -9.30 -10.29
CA ASN A 52 -5.28 -9.74 -10.90
C ASN A 52 -5.39 -10.02 -12.40
N THR A 53 -6.60 -10.31 -12.90
CA THR A 53 -6.85 -10.56 -14.33
C THR A 53 -7.32 -9.32 -15.08
N GLY A 54 -7.56 -8.21 -14.38
CA GLY A 54 -8.10 -6.98 -14.98
C GLY A 54 -9.55 -7.14 -15.47
N ASP A 55 -10.32 -8.07 -14.91
CA ASP A 55 -11.73 -8.25 -15.24
C ASP A 55 -12.56 -7.13 -14.59
N PHE A 56 -12.68 -6.01 -15.28
CA PHE A 56 -13.40 -4.83 -14.79
C PHE A 56 -14.88 -5.11 -14.44
N PRO A 57 -15.67 -5.81 -15.28
CA PRO A 57 -17.04 -6.20 -14.90
C PRO A 57 -17.12 -7.03 -13.62
N ALA A 58 -16.24 -8.04 -13.46
CA ALA A 58 -16.22 -8.84 -12.23
C ALA A 58 -15.76 -8.00 -11.03
N MET A 59 -14.73 -7.17 -11.21
CA MET A 59 -14.23 -6.28 -10.16
C MET A 59 -15.30 -5.32 -9.68
N LYS A 60 -16.09 -4.75 -10.60
CA LYS A 60 -17.22 -3.86 -10.28
C LYS A 60 -18.23 -4.51 -9.33
N ALA A 61 -18.44 -5.84 -9.41
CA ALA A 61 -19.36 -6.54 -8.53
C ALA A 61 -18.87 -6.57 -7.06
N HIS A 62 -17.56 -6.51 -6.84
CA HIS A 62 -16.94 -6.52 -5.51
C HIS A 62 -16.79 -5.14 -4.87
N ILE A 63 -16.85 -4.05 -5.64
CA ILE A 63 -16.48 -2.70 -5.15
C ILE A 63 -17.25 -2.29 -3.90
N LYS A 64 -18.56 -2.51 -3.85
CA LYS A 64 -19.37 -2.12 -2.69
C LYS A 64 -18.94 -2.86 -1.41
N GLU A 65 -18.62 -4.14 -1.51
CA GLU A 65 -18.18 -4.94 -0.37
C GLU A 65 -16.76 -4.55 0.06
N LEU A 66 -15.89 -4.24 -0.90
CA LEU A 66 -14.54 -3.74 -0.61
C LEU A 66 -14.55 -2.34 0.03
N GLU A 67 -15.48 -1.46 -0.34
CA GLU A 67 -15.70 -0.20 0.35
C GLU A 67 -16.16 -0.41 1.81
N GLU A 68 -16.98 -1.44 2.07
CA GLU A 68 -17.35 -1.84 3.44
C GLU A 68 -16.11 -2.31 4.21
N VAL A 69 -15.26 -3.16 3.60
CA VAL A 69 -13.98 -3.58 4.19
C VAL A 69 -13.11 -2.37 4.55
N LEU A 70 -13.02 -1.36 3.68
CA LEU A 70 -12.26 -0.14 3.97
C LEU A 70 -12.82 0.67 5.14
N SER A 71 -14.12 0.57 5.41
CA SER A 71 -14.74 1.22 6.57
C SER A 71 -14.36 0.57 7.91
N HIS A 72 -13.87 -0.67 7.88
CA HIS A 72 -13.38 -1.41 9.05
C HIS A 72 -11.87 -1.21 9.28
N ALA A 73 -11.18 -0.47 8.41
CA ALA A 73 -9.74 -0.28 8.51
C ALA A 73 -9.35 0.41 9.84
N PRO A 74 -8.35 -0.09 10.58
CA PRO A 74 -7.90 0.54 11.80
C PRO A 74 -7.12 1.82 11.51
N ASP A 75 -6.88 2.65 12.54
CA ASP A 75 -6.05 3.86 12.40
C ASP A 75 -4.55 3.54 12.15
N ARG A 76 -4.10 2.35 12.57
CA ARG A 76 -2.72 1.86 12.40
C ARG A 76 -2.66 0.34 12.39
N ILE A 77 -1.67 -0.22 11.70
CA ILE A 77 -1.37 -1.66 11.74
C ILE A 77 -0.34 -1.94 12.84
N ASN A 78 -0.65 -2.90 13.72
CA ASN A 78 0.37 -3.49 14.59
C ASN A 78 1.06 -4.62 13.81
N TYR A 79 2.24 -4.35 13.24
CA TYR A 79 2.93 -5.34 12.38
C TYR A 79 3.30 -6.64 13.09
N VAL A 80 3.51 -6.58 14.41
CA VAL A 80 3.91 -7.71 15.23
C VAL A 80 3.01 -7.74 16.46
N GLU A 81 2.30 -8.85 16.64
CA GLU A 81 1.40 -9.07 17.75
C GLU A 81 1.79 -10.35 18.51
N LEU A 82 1.71 -10.30 19.84
CA LEU A 82 1.91 -11.48 20.69
C LEU A 82 0.56 -12.06 21.14
N CYS A 83 0.18 -13.19 20.55
CA CYS A 83 -1.06 -13.93 20.79
C CYS A 83 -0.76 -15.24 21.54
N GLY A 84 -0.60 -15.14 22.87
CA GLY A 84 -0.17 -16.26 23.71
C GLY A 84 1.25 -16.70 23.36
N GLU A 85 1.42 -17.95 22.91
CA GLU A 85 2.70 -18.49 22.44
C GLU A 85 2.98 -18.22 20.96
N THR A 86 2.03 -17.60 20.25
CA THR A 86 2.14 -17.31 18.81
C THR A 86 2.47 -15.85 18.57
N ILE A 87 3.44 -15.58 17.70
CA ILE A 87 3.69 -14.27 17.12
C ILE A 87 2.91 -14.17 15.82
N VAL A 88 2.01 -13.20 15.74
CA VAL A 88 1.22 -12.91 14.55
C VAL A 88 1.86 -11.73 13.81
N LEU A 89 2.10 -11.90 12.52
CA LEU A 89 2.69 -10.89 11.65
C LEU A 89 1.66 -10.37 10.66
N ARG A 90 1.48 -9.05 10.63
CA ARG A 90 0.48 -8.34 9.82
C ARG A 90 1.00 -7.77 8.51
N GLU A 91 2.26 -8.03 8.21
CA GLU A 91 2.95 -7.54 7.02
C GLU A 91 2.19 -7.88 5.73
N SER A 92 2.12 -6.93 4.81
CA SER A 92 1.40 -7.08 3.53
C SER A 92 2.07 -8.06 2.58
N SER A 93 3.39 -8.27 2.70
CA SER A 93 4.14 -9.25 1.91
C SER A 93 4.83 -10.31 2.77
N ARG A 94 5.07 -11.50 2.18
CA ARG A 94 5.87 -12.55 2.83
C ARG A 94 7.32 -12.14 3.06
N LEU A 95 7.87 -11.29 2.20
CA LEU A 95 9.24 -10.82 2.33
C LEU A 95 9.38 -9.90 3.53
N ASP A 96 8.45 -8.97 3.70
CA ASP A 96 8.39 -8.09 4.87
C ASP A 96 8.12 -8.90 6.14
N ALA A 97 7.22 -9.89 6.07
CA ALA A 97 7.00 -10.85 7.15
C ALA A 97 8.31 -11.56 7.55
N GLN A 98 9.09 -12.04 6.57
CA GLN A 98 10.35 -12.72 6.84
C GLN A 98 11.42 -11.77 7.40
N ALA A 99 11.49 -10.54 6.89
CA ALA A 99 12.39 -9.51 7.43
C ALA A 99 12.04 -9.17 8.87
N THR A 100 10.74 -9.03 9.17
CA THR A 100 10.23 -8.79 10.52
C THR A 100 10.48 -9.98 11.44
N VAL A 101 10.33 -11.24 10.98
CA VAL A 101 10.77 -12.43 11.73
C VAL A 101 12.24 -12.31 12.12
N ASN A 102 13.11 -11.99 11.17
CA ASN A 102 14.56 -11.92 11.41
C ASN A 102 14.94 -10.82 12.41
N ARG A 103 14.17 -9.73 12.42
CA ARG A 103 14.35 -8.59 13.33
C ARG A 103 13.82 -8.86 14.73
N VAL A 104 12.65 -9.52 14.83
CA VAL A 104 11.93 -9.69 16.10
C VAL A 104 12.35 -10.96 16.84
N LEU A 105 12.60 -12.08 16.15
CA LEU A 105 12.88 -13.36 16.79
C LEU A 105 14.36 -13.50 17.16
N VAL A 106 14.69 -13.06 18.37
CA VAL A 106 16.01 -13.19 18.99
C VAL A 106 15.98 -14.22 20.13
N GLY A 107 17.10 -14.93 20.33
CA GLY A 107 17.24 -15.88 21.46
C GLY A 107 16.15 -16.95 21.51
N GLU A 108 15.52 -17.10 22.68
CA GLU A 108 14.49 -18.10 22.95
C GLU A 108 13.18 -17.85 22.19
N ASP A 109 12.91 -16.61 21.75
CA ASP A 109 11.70 -16.28 20.97
C ASP A 109 11.67 -16.96 19.60
N ARG A 110 12.82 -17.44 19.10
CA ARG A 110 12.90 -18.28 17.88
C ARG A 110 12.13 -19.60 17.98
N LYS A 111 11.79 -20.04 19.20
CA LYS A 111 11.00 -21.26 19.43
C LYS A 111 9.49 -21.02 19.37
N ARG A 112 9.04 -19.75 19.38
CA ARG A 112 7.62 -19.40 19.31
C ARG A 112 7.05 -19.76 17.94
N LYS A 113 5.76 -20.07 17.92
CA LYS A 113 5.03 -20.26 16.66
C LYS A 113 4.89 -18.90 15.97
N VAL A 114 5.11 -18.85 14.66
CA VAL A 114 4.87 -17.65 13.84
C VAL A 114 3.67 -17.91 12.94
N ALA A 115 2.72 -16.99 12.92
CA ALA A 115 1.60 -16.98 11.99
C ALA A 115 1.63 -15.69 11.17
N TRP A 116 1.70 -15.83 9.85
CA TRP A 116 1.53 -14.68 8.96
C TRP A 116 0.04 -14.51 8.62
N ARG A 117 -0.51 -13.35 8.97
CA ARG A 117 -1.93 -12.98 8.83
C ARG A 117 -2.00 -11.56 8.24
N PRO A 118 -1.82 -11.39 6.91
CA PRO A 118 -1.78 -10.07 6.29
C PRO A 118 -3.10 -9.32 6.49
N THR A 119 -3.04 -8.00 6.62
CA THR A 119 -4.25 -7.19 6.73
C THR A 119 -4.94 -7.06 5.37
N PRO A 120 -6.28 -7.12 5.31
CA PRO A 120 -7.02 -7.00 4.04
C PRO A 120 -7.03 -5.55 3.49
N TYR A 121 -6.81 -4.56 4.36
CA TYR A 121 -7.13 -3.16 4.09
C TYR A 121 -6.22 -2.49 3.05
N THR A 122 -4.91 -2.74 3.07
CA THR A 122 -3.98 -2.19 2.06
C THR A 122 -4.35 -2.70 0.66
N LEU A 123 -4.62 -3.99 0.54
CA LEU A 123 -4.95 -4.62 -0.74
C LEU A 123 -6.33 -4.18 -1.23
N ALA A 124 -7.33 -4.11 -0.35
CA ALA A 124 -8.63 -3.53 -0.67
C ALA A 124 -8.51 -2.08 -1.15
N SER A 125 -7.65 -1.28 -0.51
CA SER A 125 -7.45 0.13 -0.85
C SER A 125 -6.83 0.29 -2.23
N ILE A 126 -5.84 -0.54 -2.59
CA ILE A 126 -5.28 -0.62 -3.94
C ILE A 126 -6.36 -1.04 -4.94
N ALA A 127 -7.12 -2.10 -4.66
CA ALA A 127 -8.11 -2.63 -5.59
C ALA A 127 -9.24 -1.64 -5.90
N VAL A 128 -9.83 -1.04 -4.86
CA VAL A 128 -10.87 -0.02 -5.00
C VAL A 128 -10.31 1.25 -5.64
N GLY A 129 -9.12 1.68 -5.23
CA GLY A 129 -8.45 2.84 -5.80
C GLY A 129 -8.18 2.71 -7.29
N SER A 130 -7.57 1.59 -7.70
CA SER A 130 -7.25 1.29 -9.10
C SER A 130 -8.51 1.17 -9.96
N PHE A 131 -9.59 0.56 -9.43
CA PHE A 131 -10.88 0.54 -10.11
C PHE A 131 -11.41 1.96 -10.38
N TYR A 132 -11.35 2.84 -9.38
CA TYR A 132 -11.81 4.23 -9.53
C TYR A 132 -10.91 5.07 -10.43
N VAL A 133 -9.60 4.81 -10.44
CA VAL A 133 -8.66 5.40 -11.41
C VAL A 133 -9.06 5.01 -12.83
N GLU A 134 -9.36 3.74 -13.10
CA GLU A 134 -9.76 3.29 -14.44
C GLU A 134 -11.03 3.97 -14.91
N ILE A 135 -12.05 4.08 -14.05
CA ILE A 135 -13.31 4.73 -14.43
C ILE A 135 -13.25 6.26 -14.33
N GLU A 136 -12.06 6.81 -14.11
CA GLU A 136 -11.76 8.25 -14.01
C GLU A 136 -12.50 8.99 -12.90
N ASP A 137 -12.99 8.28 -11.88
CA ASP A 137 -13.50 8.87 -10.64
C ASP A 137 -12.34 9.09 -9.67
N PHE A 138 -11.48 10.05 -10.00
CA PHE A 138 -10.27 10.31 -9.22
C PHE A 138 -10.55 10.78 -7.78
N ALA A 139 -11.74 11.33 -7.51
CA ALA A 139 -12.15 11.72 -6.18
C ALA A 139 -12.48 10.48 -5.32
N ALA A 140 -13.20 9.51 -5.87
CA ALA A 140 -13.43 8.22 -5.19
C ALA A 140 -12.12 7.42 -5.04
N ALA A 141 -11.24 7.47 -6.04
CA ALA A 141 -9.91 6.87 -5.96
C ALA A 141 -9.09 7.45 -4.80
N ASP A 142 -8.96 8.79 -4.73
CA ASP A 142 -8.24 9.47 -3.64
C ASP A 142 -8.81 9.10 -2.27
N LYS A 143 -10.14 9.07 -2.13
CA LYS A 143 -10.80 8.65 -0.89
C LYS A 143 -10.40 7.23 -0.48
N ALA A 144 -10.49 6.27 -1.39
CA ALA A 144 -10.17 4.87 -1.11
C ALA A 144 -8.66 4.66 -0.83
N LEU A 145 -7.79 5.28 -1.61
CA LEU A 145 -6.33 5.20 -1.50
C LEU A 145 -5.82 5.87 -0.22
N SER A 146 -6.49 6.93 0.26
CA SER A 146 -6.14 7.60 1.51
C SER A 146 -6.20 6.68 2.73
N VAL A 147 -7.05 5.63 2.70
CA VAL A 147 -7.12 4.62 3.76
C VAL A 147 -5.82 3.81 3.80
N GLY A 148 -5.41 3.23 2.67
CA GLY A 148 -4.18 2.47 2.56
C GLY A 148 -2.94 3.32 2.84
N MET A 149 -2.91 4.57 2.35
CA MET A 149 -1.79 5.49 2.57
C MET A 149 -1.58 5.86 4.05
N LYS A 150 -2.61 5.78 4.90
CA LYS A 150 -2.45 5.92 6.37
C LYS A 150 -1.77 4.71 6.99
N LEU A 151 -2.05 3.52 6.45
CA LEU A 151 -1.56 2.26 6.98
C LEU A 151 -0.14 1.95 6.48
N GLU A 152 0.11 2.10 5.19
CA GLU A 152 1.38 1.77 4.52
C GLU A 152 1.80 2.89 3.55
N PRO A 153 2.24 4.06 4.05
CA PRO A 153 2.51 5.25 3.23
C PRO A 153 3.64 5.11 2.21
N LEU A 154 4.44 4.05 2.30
CA LEU A 154 5.59 3.78 1.43
C LEU A 154 5.38 2.56 0.52
N HIS A 155 4.19 1.95 0.55
CA HIS A 155 3.88 0.80 -0.29
C HIS A 155 3.83 1.22 -1.77
N PRO A 156 4.66 0.63 -2.66
CA PRO A 156 4.83 1.17 -4.02
C PRO A 156 3.56 1.20 -4.88
N ASN A 157 2.66 0.22 -4.74
CA ASN A 157 1.38 0.25 -5.48
C ASN A 157 0.47 1.38 -4.99
N LEU A 158 0.31 1.55 -3.66
CA LEU A 158 -0.48 2.64 -3.08
C LEU A 158 0.07 4.01 -3.49
N VAL A 159 1.38 4.21 -3.39
CA VAL A 159 2.03 5.48 -3.75
C VAL A 159 1.79 5.80 -5.23
N SER A 160 1.94 4.82 -6.12
CA SER A 160 1.74 5.02 -7.55
C SER A 160 0.30 5.41 -7.88
N GLU A 161 -0.68 4.67 -7.36
CA GLU A 161 -2.10 4.93 -7.61
C GLU A 161 -2.56 6.25 -6.98
N ALA A 162 -2.14 6.52 -5.74
CA ALA A 162 -2.48 7.76 -5.05
C ALA A 162 -1.90 8.98 -5.78
N ALA A 163 -0.64 8.92 -6.19
CA ALA A 163 -0.02 10.01 -6.93
C ALA A 163 -0.68 10.24 -8.29
N LEU A 164 -1.10 9.18 -8.98
CA LEU A 164 -1.85 9.30 -10.23
C LEU A 164 -3.20 9.99 -10.00
N ALA A 165 -3.99 9.54 -9.02
CA ALA A 165 -5.27 10.16 -8.66
C ALA A 165 -5.10 11.64 -8.27
N LEU A 166 -4.11 11.95 -7.42
CA LEU A 166 -3.78 13.32 -7.02
C LEU A 166 -3.41 14.21 -8.22
N SER A 167 -2.57 13.71 -9.13
CA SER A 167 -2.16 14.46 -10.33
C SER A 167 -3.36 14.73 -11.24
N ARG A 168 -4.24 13.74 -11.41
CA ARG A 168 -5.48 13.88 -12.20
C ARG A 168 -6.47 14.87 -11.58
N LEU A 169 -6.48 15.00 -10.26
CA LEU A 169 -7.20 16.04 -9.52
C LEU A 169 -6.51 17.42 -9.57
N GLY A 170 -5.36 17.55 -10.25
CA GLY A 170 -4.57 18.78 -10.31
C GLY A 170 -3.76 19.07 -9.04
N ARG A 171 -3.75 18.15 -8.08
CA ARG A 171 -2.99 18.22 -6.81
C ARG A 171 -1.56 17.70 -7.01
N ASN A 172 -0.87 18.23 -8.01
CA ASN A 172 0.45 17.73 -8.45
C ASN A 172 1.54 17.87 -7.38
N ASP A 173 1.51 18.92 -6.56
CA ASP A 173 2.46 19.08 -5.46
C ASP A 173 2.32 17.96 -4.41
N GLU A 174 1.09 17.54 -4.11
CA GLU A 174 0.83 16.43 -3.18
C GLU A 174 1.24 15.09 -3.79
N ALA A 175 1.00 14.89 -5.09
CA ALA A 175 1.46 13.72 -5.82
C ALA A 175 3.00 13.59 -5.77
N LEU A 176 3.73 14.68 -6.01
CA LEU A 176 5.19 14.69 -5.91
C LEU A 176 5.67 14.44 -4.48
N ALA A 177 5.01 15.01 -3.47
CA ALA A 177 5.39 14.81 -2.08
C ALA A 177 5.35 13.32 -1.68
N VAL A 178 4.29 12.59 -2.05
CA VAL A 178 4.20 11.15 -1.73
C VAL A 178 5.20 10.31 -2.53
N LEU A 179 5.45 10.66 -3.80
CA LEU A 179 6.41 9.96 -4.66
C LEU A 179 7.85 10.16 -4.18
N ASP A 180 8.24 11.41 -3.92
CA ASP A 180 9.59 11.76 -3.46
C ASP A 180 9.88 11.11 -2.12
N ARG A 181 8.90 11.12 -1.20
CA ARG A 181 9.01 10.44 0.08
C ARG A 181 9.27 8.94 -0.10
N ALA A 182 8.48 8.26 -0.93
CA ALA A 182 8.65 6.82 -1.17
C ALA A 182 10.00 6.48 -1.83
N LEU A 183 10.44 7.28 -2.81
CA LEU A 183 11.71 7.07 -3.51
C LEU A 183 12.93 7.23 -2.59
N VAL A 184 12.83 8.06 -1.56
CA VAL A 184 13.88 8.33 -0.56
C VAL A 184 13.82 7.36 0.62
N GLU A 185 12.64 7.18 1.23
CA GLU A 185 12.48 6.42 2.48
C GLU A 185 12.39 4.91 2.25
N ASN A 186 11.82 4.46 1.12
CA ASN A 186 11.74 3.03 0.81
C ASN A 186 13.02 2.55 0.09
N THR A 187 14.06 2.28 0.87
CA THR A 187 15.37 1.84 0.35
C THR A 187 15.41 0.38 -0.09
N TRP A 188 14.40 -0.41 0.23
CA TRP A 188 14.31 -1.85 -0.06
C TRP A 188 13.30 -2.20 -1.16
N MET A 189 12.76 -1.18 -1.83
CA MET A 189 11.84 -1.32 -2.95
C MET A 189 12.48 -2.05 -4.12
N GLU A 190 11.70 -2.96 -4.74
CA GLU A 190 12.08 -3.67 -5.94
C GLU A 190 12.38 -2.72 -7.12
N ALA A 191 13.29 -3.15 -8.00
CA ALA A 191 13.73 -2.32 -9.13
C ALA A 191 12.58 -1.89 -10.05
N LEU A 192 11.61 -2.79 -10.31
CA LEU A 192 10.46 -2.50 -11.17
C LEU A 192 9.48 -1.52 -10.50
N ASP A 193 9.30 -1.62 -9.19
CA ASP A 193 8.49 -0.67 -8.43
C ASP A 193 9.12 0.72 -8.41
N ARG A 194 10.44 0.78 -8.21
CA ARG A 194 11.20 2.04 -8.30
C ARG A 194 11.08 2.66 -9.68
N ALA A 195 11.17 1.85 -10.74
CA ALA A 195 10.97 2.31 -12.11
C ALA A 195 9.57 2.90 -12.31
N ARG A 196 8.52 2.22 -11.81
CA ARG A 196 7.14 2.70 -11.89
C ARG A 196 6.95 4.04 -11.18
N LEU A 197 7.42 4.18 -9.93
CA LEU A 197 7.32 5.45 -9.20
C LEU A 197 8.07 6.59 -9.89
N LEU A 198 9.24 6.34 -10.48
CA LEU A 198 9.97 7.33 -11.27
C LEU A 198 9.19 7.78 -12.51
N ARG A 199 8.47 6.88 -13.18
CA ARG A 199 7.58 7.24 -14.29
C ARG A 199 6.38 8.06 -13.82
N THR A 200 5.73 7.67 -12.73
CA THR A 200 4.60 8.44 -12.15
C THR A 200 5.05 9.83 -11.73
N ARG A 201 6.27 9.96 -11.18
CA ARG A 201 6.90 11.26 -10.88
C ARG A 201 7.13 12.10 -12.13
N GLY A 202 7.64 11.49 -13.20
CA GLY A 202 7.79 12.14 -14.50
C GLY A 202 6.47 12.68 -15.02
N PHE A 203 5.39 11.89 -14.90
CA PHE A 203 4.05 12.28 -15.29
C PHE A 203 3.55 13.51 -14.51
N SER A 204 3.63 13.51 -13.18
CA SER A 204 3.25 14.67 -12.36
C SER A 204 4.08 15.92 -12.69
N LEU A 205 5.36 15.77 -13.03
CA LEU A 205 6.24 16.88 -13.41
C LEU A 205 5.88 17.48 -14.79
N ILE A 206 5.41 16.66 -15.74
CA ILE A 206 4.86 17.14 -17.01
C ILE A 206 3.65 18.03 -16.75
N GLU A 207 2.70 17.60 -15.91
CA GLU A 207 1.50 18.37 -15.55
C GLU A 207 1.85 19.72 -14.88
N MET A 208 3.01 19.80 -14.23
CA MET A 208 3.56 21.03 -13.64
C MET A 208 4.45 21.84 -14.61
N LYS A 209 4.61 21.41 -15.86
CA LYS A 209 5.50 22.01 -16.87
C LYS A 209 6.98 22.02 -16.48
N ARG A 210 7.38 21.16 -15.53
CA ARG A 210 8.77 20.98 -15.05
C ARG A 210 9.49 19.94 -15.93
N LEU A 211 9.57 20.24 -17.22
CA LEU A 211 9.97 19.27 -18.25
C LEU A 211 11.39 18.70 -18.09
N ASP A 212 12.34 19.49 -17.59
CA ASP A 212 13.73 19.04 -17.36
C ASP A 212 13.79 17.97 -16.26
N GLU A 213 13.01 18.15 -15.19
CA GLU A 213 12.93 17.19 -14.10
C GLU A 213 12.12 15.95 -14.50
N ALA A 214 11.08 16.13 -15.31
CA ALA A 214 10.30 15.02 -15.86
C ALA A 214 11.20 14.11 -16.73
N GLU A 215 11.98 14.69 -17.64
CA GLU A 215 12.92 13.94 -18.48
C GLU A 215 13.93 13.17 -17.64
N ALA A 216 14.47 13.80 -16.59
CA ALA A 216 15.38 13.13 -15.66
C ALA A 216 14.72 11.92 -14.99
N ALA A 217 13.49 12.07 -14.50
CA ALA A 217 12.74 10.99 -13.86
C ALA A 217 12.48 9.81 -14.82
N TYR A 218 12.05 10.08 -16.06
CA TYR A 218 11.86 9.03 -17.07
C TYR A 218 13.18 8.34 -17.45
N ARG A 219 14.27 9.10 -17.63
CA ARG A 219 15.60 8.52 -17.89
C ARG A 219 16.09 7.65 -16.73
N ASP A 220 15.85 8.07 -15.49
CA ASP A 220 16.18 7.28 -14.31
C ASP A 220 15.35 5.99 -14.25
N SER A 221 14.07 6.04 -14.62
CA SER A 221 13.22 4.83 -14.70
C SER A 221 13.76 3.81 -15.71
N LEU A 222 14.29 4.29 -16.85
CA LEU A 222 14.85 3.44 -17.90
C LEU A 222 16.16 2.76 -17.50
N LYS A 223 16.86 3.23 -16.45
CA LYS A 223 18.02 2.50 -15.90
C LYS A 223 17.60 1.17 -15.29
N PHE A 224 16.39 1.09 -14.75
CA PHE A 224 15.82 -0.13 -14.18
C PHE A 224 15.03 -0.95 -15.22
N GLN A 225 14.45 -0.27 -16.21
CA GLN A 225 13.64 -0.91 -17.26
C GLN A 225 13.92 -0.30 -18.65
N PRO A 226 15.04 -0.65 -19.30
CA PRO A 226 15.53 0.05 -20.51
C PRO A 226 14.59 0.05 -21.71
N GLY A 227 13.73 -0.97 -21.82
CA GLY A 227 12.80 -1.15 -22.95
C GLY A 227 11.38 -0.67 -22.68
N HIS A 228 11.15 0.11 -21.62
CA HIS A 228 9.79 0.53 -21.27
C HIS A 228 9.24 1.52 -22.31
N THR A 229 8.26 1.07 -23.10
CA THR A 229 7.67 1.85 -24.20
C THR A 229 7.00 3.13 -23.73
N GLY A 230 6.26 3.11 -22.61
CA GLY A 230 5.64 4.30 -22.02
C GLY A 230 6.65 5.41 -21.72
N ALA A 231 7.69 5.14 -20.93
CA ALA A 231 8.76 6.09 -20.64
C ALA A 231 9.48 6.63 -21.90
N LEU A 232 9.73 5.80 -22.90
CA LEU A 232 10.32 6.25 -24.16
C LEU A 232 9.37 7.19 -24.93
N GLY A 233 8.07 6.90 -24.92
CA GLY A 233 7.03 7.75 -25.48
C GLY A 233 6.94 9.11 -24.78
N GLU A 234 7.01 9.13 -23.45
CA GLU A 234 6.97 10.36 -22.67
C GLU A 234 8.21 11.25 -22.91
N LEU A 235 9.38 10.64 -23.12
CA LEU A 235 10.58 11.39 -23.51
C LEU A 235 10.46 12.03 -24.90
N ASP A 236 9.84 11.33 -25.86
CA ASP A 236 9.51 11.91 -27.17
C ASP A 236 8.48 13.04 -27.05
N TYR A 237 7.47 12.87 -26.19
CA TYR A 237 6.48 13.91 -25.89
C TYR A 237 7.13 15.16 -25.29
N ILE A 238 7.98 15.03 -24.28
CA ILE A 238 8.75 16.14 -23.68
C ILE A 238 9.58 16.86 -24.75
N SER A 239 10.25 16.12 -25.64
CA SER A 239 11.04 16.67 -26.75
C SER A 239 10.18 17.50 -27.73
N LYS A 240 8.95 17.05 -28.01
CA LYS A 240 7.99 17.78 -28.86
C LYS A 240 7.49 19.05 -28.16
N LEU A 241 7.14 18.99 -26.88
CA LEU A 241 6.70 20.15 -26.11
C LEU A 241 7.76 21.27 -26.13
N ARG A 242 9.04 20.93 -25.93
CA ARG A 242 10.14 21.91 -26.00
C ARG A 242 10.32 22.57 -27.36
N LYS A 243 9.87 21.91 -28.44
CA LYS A 243 9.91 22.45 -29.80
C LYS A 243 8.68 23.28 -30.15
N GLY A 244 7.82 23.57 -29.17
CA GLY A 244 6.57 24.31 -29.36
C GLY A 244 5.44 23.45 -29.92
N GLY A 245 5.52 22.13 -29.78
CA GLY A 245 4.40 21.25 -30.08
C GLY A 245 3.23 21.44 -29.11
N ASP A 246 2.03 21.07 -29.56
CA ASP A 246 0.81 21.20 -28.77
C ASP A 246 0.85 20.32 -27.51
N GLU A 247 0.33 20.86 -26.41
CA GLU A 247 0.09 20.13 -25.17
C GLU A 247 -1.07 19.14 -25.39
N TRP A 248 -0.84 17.87 -25.08
CA TRP A 248 -1.91 16.87 -25.10
C TRP A 248 -2.69 16.97 -23.80
N ASP A 249 -4.02 16.95 -23.88
CA ASP A 249 -4.83 16.78 -22.68
C ASP A 249 -4.70 15.35 -22.16
N THR A 250 -3.78 15.14 -21.22
CA THR A 250 -3.56 13.84 -20.59
C THR A 250 -4.76 13.37 -19.78
N ARG A 251 -5.76 14.23 -19.50
CA ARG A 251 -7.00 13.90 -18.76
C ARG A 251 -8.08 13.25 -19.61
N THR A 252 -7.98 13.29 -20.94
CA THR A 252 -8.99 12.74 -21.88
C THR A 252 -8.59 11.41 -22.52
N VAL A 253 -7.46 10.84 -22.08
CA VAL A 253 -6.83 9.70 -22.73
C VAL A 253 -7.20 8.39 -22.05
N ARG A 254 -8.04 7.60 -22.73
CA ARG A 254 -8.42 6.25 -22.32
C ARG A 254 -7.23 5.30 -22.51
N SER A 255 -6.66 4.81 -21.41
CA SER A 255 -5.68 3.74 -21.44
C SER A 255 -6.39 2.39 -21.35
N THR A 256 -6.09 1.45 -22.24
CA THR A 256 -6.53 0.05 -22.10
C THR A 256 -5.50 -0.81 -21.33
N THR A 257 -4.46 -0.19 -20.75
CA THR A 257 -3.33 -0.88 -20.12
C THR A 257 -2.85 -0.24 -18.81
N GLY A 258 -3.59 0.73 -18.25
CA GLY A 258 -3.14 1.52 -17.09
C GLY A 258 -1.94 2.45 -17.35
N GLU A 259 -1.51 2.59 -18.61
CA GLU A 259 -0.47 3.55 -19.04
C GLU A 259 -1.01 4.53 -20.08
N PRO A 260 -0.71 5.84 -19.97
CA PRO A 260 -1.25 6.85 -20.88
C PRO A 260 -0.76 6.60 -22.32
N SER A 261 -1.70 6.37 -23.25
CA SER A 261 -1.44 6.25 -24.69
C SER A 261 -2.14 7.38 -25.45
N PRO A 262 -1.42 8.35 -26.03
CA PRO A 262 -2.02 9.58 -26.54
C PRO A 262 -2.95 9.34 -27.76
N GLU A 263 -4.26 9.64 -27.66
CA GLU A 263 -5.17 9.80 -28.83
C GLU A 263 -5.64 11.25 -29.05
N LYS A 264 -5.52 11.73 -30.30
CA LYS A 264 -5.48 13.17 -30.68
C LYS A 264 -6.82 13.84 -30.39
N VAL A 265 -6.82 14.91 -29.60
CA VAL A 265 -7.96 15.84 -29.58
C VAL A 265 -7.88 16.70 -30.84
N LYS A 266 -8.90 16.62 -31.70
CA LYS A 266 -9.07 17.53 -32.84
C LYS A 266 -9.45 18.93 -32.32
N PRO A 267 -9.06 19.99 -33.04
CA PRO A 267 -9.17 21.38 -32.60
C PRO A 267 -10.60 21.81 -32.26
#